data_AF-A0A1J3DDI5-F1
#
_entry.id   AF-A0A1J3DDI5-F1
#
_cell.length_a   1.000
_cell.length_b   1.000
_cell.length_c   1.000
_cell.angle_alpha   90.00
_cell.angle_beta   90.00
_cell.angle_gamma   90.00
#
_symmetry.space_group_name_H-M   'P 1'
#
loop_
_entity.id
_entity.type
_entity.pdbx_description
1 polymer ?
#
loop_
_entity_poly.entity_id
_entity_poly.type
_entity_poly.pdbx_seq_one_letter_code
_entity_poly.pdbx_strand_id
1 'polypeptide(L)'
;PKDRYYNNITSNTLVVLETMAAHGVKTLIYSSTCATYGEPETMQITEETPQVPINPYGKAKKMAEDIILDFSKNSNIAVMILRRKIR
;
A
#
# COMPACT_ATOMS: atom_id res chain seq x y z
N PRO A 1 1.40 -18.10 11.64
CA PRO A 1 0.85 -18.47 10.32
C PRO A 1 1.68 -17.84 9.19
N LYS A 2 1.96 -18.59 8.12
CA LYS A 2 2.80 -18.15 6.98
C LYS A 2 2.25 -16.89 6.27
N ASP A 3 0.96 -16.57 6.44
CA ASP A 3 0.26 -15.48 5.74
C ASP A 3 -0.02 -14.23 6.60
N ARG A 4 0.69 -14.05 7.72
CA ARG A 4 0.43 -12.96 8.68
C ARG A 4 0.42 -11.58 8.02
N TYR A 5 1.30 -11.34 7.05
CA TYR A 5 1.35 -10.03 6.36
C TYR A 5 0.17 -9.80 5.44
N TYR A 6 -0.29 -10.82 4.71
CA TYR A 6 -1.45 -10.68 3.83
C TYR A 6 -2.73 -10.41 4.63
N ASN A 7 -2.97 -11.16 5.70
CA ASN A 7 -4.13 -10.89 6.56
C ASN A 7 -4.00 -9.53 7.27
N ASN A 8 -2.85 -9.24 7.89
CA ASN A 8 -2.74 -8.06 8.73
C ASN A 8 -2.56 -6.74 7.97
N ILE A 9 -2.03 -6.78 6.75
CA ILE A 9 -1.81 -5.58 5.93
C ILE A 9 -2.89 -5.52 4.87
N THR A 10 -2.99 -6.51 3.99
CA THR A 10 -3.89 -6.46 2.85
C THR A 10 -5.35 -6.52 3.27
N SER A 11 -5.77 -7.57 4.00
CA SER A 11 -7.18 -7.72 4.39
C SER A 11 -7.64 -6.60 5.32
N ASN A 12 -6.81 -6.20 6.29
CA ASN A 12 -7.14 -5.08 7.15
C ASN A 12 -7.24 -3.73 6.41
N THR A 13 -6.44 -3.52 5.36
CA THR A 13 -6.56 -2.30 4.52
C THR A 13 -7.92 -2.24 3.84
N LEU A 14 -8.42 -3.37 3.33
CA LEU A 14 -9.76 -3.44 2.74
C LEU A 14 -10.85 -3.09 3.77
N VAL A 15 -10.79 -3.67 4.96
CA VAL A 15 -11.74 -3.37 6.05
C VAL A 15 -11.73 -1.88 6.41
N VAL A 16 -10.56 -1.25 6.45
CA VAL A 16 -10.43 0.20 6.71
C VAL A 16 -11.10 1.01 5.60
N LEU A 17 -10.85 0.68 4.32
CA LEU A 17 -11.46 1.38 3.18
C LEU A 17 -13.00 1.29 3.19
N GLU A 18 -13.53 0.09 3.43
CA GLU A 18 -14.98 -0.14 3.55
C GLU A 18 -15.57 0.66 4.71
N THR A 19 -14.90 0.66 5.86
CA THR A 19 -15.33 1.41 7.05
C THR A 19 -15.29 2.92 6.80
N MET A 20 -14.24 3.41 6.12
CA MET A 20 -14.11 4.83 5.74
C MET A 20 -15.26 5.25 4.83
N ALA A 21 -15.60 4.44 3.82
CA ALA A 21 -16.74 4.71 2.96
C ALA A 21 -18.06 4.73 3.73
N ALA A 22 -18.28 3.76 4.62
CA ALA A 22 -19.49 3.71 5.46
C ALA A 22 -19.65 4.95 6.35
N HIS A 23 -18.55 5.58 6.78
CA HIS A 23 -18.57 6.76 7.64
C HIS A 23 -18.32 8.08 6.88
N GLY A 24 -18.27 8.05 5.55
CA GLY A 24 -18.06 9.24 4.73
C GLY A 24 -16.68 9.91 4.88
N VAL A 25 -15.65 9.15 5.26
CA VAL A 25 -14.27 9.64 5.33
C VAL A 25 -13.68 9.71 3.92
N LYS A 26 -13.31 10.91 3.47
CA LYS A 26 -12.92 11.18 2.09
C LYS A 26 -11.42 11.33 1.85
N THR A 27 -10.60 11.13 2.87
CA THR A 27 -9.14 11.28 2.74
C THR A 27 -8.40 10.15 3.44
N LEU A 28 -7.48 9.50 2.72
CA LEU A 28 -6.57 8.49 3.25
C LEU A 28 -5.12 8.90 3.04
N ILE A 29 -4.34 8.94 4.12
CA ILE A 29 -2.88 8.97 4.04
C ILE A 29 -2.38 7.59 4.46
N TYR A 30 -1.92 6.80 3.49
CA TYR A 30 -1.47 5.44 3.74
C TYR A 30 0.05 5.38 3.93
N SER A 31 0.48 4.83 5.06
CA SER A 31 1.90 4.57 5.32
C SER A 31 2.33 3.27 4.64
N SER A 32 2.98 3.39 3.48
CA SER A 32 3.65 2.29 2.81
C SER A 32 5.16 2.26 3.14
N THR A 33 5.96 1.57 2.30
CA THR A 33 7.37 1.27 2.52
C THR A 33 8.15 1.20 1.22
N CYS A 34 9.44 1.54 1.27
CA CYS A 34 10.35 1.33 0.15
C CYS A 34 10.63 -0.16 -0.14
N ALA A 35 10.26 -1.08 0.76
CA ALA A 35 10.35 -2.52 0.48
C ALA A 35 9.46 -2.98 -0.68
N THR A 36 8.54 -2.13 -1.15
CA THR A 36 7.76 -2.37 -2.38
C THR A 36 8.61 -2.30 -3.64
N TYR A 37 9.77 -1.63 -3.61
CA TYR A 37 10.69 -1.53 -4.75
C TYR A 37 11.63 -2.73 -4.90
N GLY A 38 11.85 -3.51 -3.83
CA GLY A 38 12.78 -4.65 -3.85
C GLY A 38 14.24 -4.21 -4.01
N GLU A 39 14.89 -4.71 -5.06
CA GLU A 39 16.28 -4.42 -5.41
C GLU A 39 16.33 -3.54 -6.67
N PRO A 40 16.23 -2.21 -6.53
CA PRO A 40 16.25 -1.30 -7.67
C PRO A 40 17.62 -1.25 -8.33
N GLU A 41 17.65 -1.03 -9.65
CA GLU A 41 18.89 -0.97 -10.45
C GLU A 41 19.78 0.23 -10.08
N THR A 42 19.19 1.32 -9.60
CA THR A 42 19.90 2.52 -9.16
C THR A 42 19.59 2.85 -7.70
N MET A 43 20.53 3.50 -7.00
CA MET A 43 20.30 3.94 -5.61
C MET A 43 19.31 5.10 -5.50
N GLN A 44 19.14 5.88 -6.57
CA GLN A 44 18.22 7.03 -6.59
C GLN A 44 16.82 6.54 -6.94
N ILE A 45 16.12 6.06 -5.91
CA ILE A 45 14.75 5.58 -6.02
C ILE A 45 13.80 6.78 -6.08
N THR A 46 12.88 6.76 -7.05
CA THR A 46 11.77 7.69 -7.20
C THR A 46 10.43 6.96 -7.10
N GLU A 47 9.32 7.69 -7.07
CA GLU A 47 7.97 7.13 -7.11
C GLU A 47 7.70 6.33 -8.41
N GLU A 48 8.41 6.65 -9.49
CA GLU A 48 8.35 5.99 -10.80
C GLU A 48 9.19 4.69 -10.85
N THR A 49 10.04 4.45 -9.86
CA THR A 49 10.84 3.22 -9.82
C THR A 49 9.92 1.98 -9.79
N PRO A 50 10.19 0.94 -10.59
CA PRO A 50 9.36 -0.26 -10.62
C PRO A 50 9.22 -0.90 -9.23
N GLN A 51 8.00 -1.26 -8.86
CA GLN A 51 7.72 -1.95 -7.60
C GLN A 51 7.86 -3.47 -7.76
N VAL A 52 9.06 -3.99 -7.48
CA VAL A 52 9.38 -5.43 -7.59
C VAL A 52 9.73 -6.02 -6.21
N PRO A 53 8.75 -6.22 -5.31
CA PRO A 53 9.02 -6.65 -3.94
C PRO A 53 9.57 -8.09 -3.85
N ILE A 54 10.71 -8.25 -3.17
CA ILE A 54 11.41 -9.53 -3.02
C ILE A 54 10.96 -10.35 -1.78
N ASN A 55 10.25 -9.73 -0.84
CA ASN A 55 9.84 -10.38 0.42
C ASN A 55 8.31 -10.29 0.65
N PRO A 56 7.73 -11.17 1.52
CA PRO A 56 6.30 -11.19 1.77
C PRO A 56 5.71 -9.88 2.32
N TYR A 57 6.48 -9.14 3.13
CA TYR A 57 6.06 -7.85 3.68
C TYR A 57 5.88 -6.79 2.58
N GLY A 58 6.87 -6.64 1.69
CA GLY A 58 6.82 -5.75 0.54
C GLY A 58 5.70 -6.13 -0.43
N LYS A 59 5.48 -7.44 -0.65
CA LYS A 59 4.36 -7.94 -1.48
C LYS A 59 3.01 -7.56 -0.89
N ALA A 60 2.81 -7.77 0.41
CA ALA A 60 1.56 -7.42 1.08
C ALA A 60 1.31 -5.89 1.08
N LYS A 61 2.37 -5.08 1.25
CA LYS A 61 2.29 -3.61 1.17
C LYS A 61 1.94 -3.13 -0.22
N LYS A 62 2.58 -3.68 -1.26
CA LYS A 62 2.25 -3.36 -2.65
C LYS A 62 0.79 -3.73 -2.96
N MET A 63 0.35 -4.92 -2.57
CA MET A 63 -1.04 -5.34 -2.77
C MET A 63 -2.04 -4.40 -2.07
N ALA A 64 -1.71 -3.91 -0.87
CA ALA A 64 -2.53 -2.91 -0.20
C ALA A 64 -2.56 -1.57 -0.97
N GLU A 65 -1.43 -1.12 -1.55
CA GLU A 65 -1.41 0.05 -2.43
C GLU A 65 -2.32 -0.14 -3.65
N ASP A 66 -2.23 -1.30 -4.32
CA ASP A 66 -3.03 -1.63 -5.50
C ASP A 66 -4.54 -1.58 -5.16
N ILE A 67 -4.95 -2.18 -4.04
CA ILE A 67 -6.35 -2.14 -3.55
C ILE A 67 -6.81 -0.71 -3.26
N ILE A 68 -5.98 0.09 -2.60
CA ILE A 68 -6.33 1.49 -2.28
C ILE A 68 -6.55 2.30 -3.56
N LEU A 69 -5.68 2.13 -4.56
CA LEU A 69 -5.79 2.83 -5.84
C LEU A 69 -7.05 2.41 -6.60
N ASP A 70 -7.37 1.11 -6.62
CA ASP A 70 -8.58 0.61 -7.26
C ASP A 70 -9.86 1.06 -6.54
N PHE A 71 -9.83 1.12 -5.21
CA PHE A 71 -10.92 1.68 -4.43
C PHE A 71 -11.11 3.17 -4.72
N SER A 72 -10.03 3.94 -4.82
CA SER A 72 -10.05 5.38 -5.12
C SER A 72 -10.59 5.69 -6.53
N LYS A 73 -10.34 4.82 -7.53
CA LYS A 73 -10.95 4.97 -8.87
C LYS A 73 -12.48 4.82 -8.85
N ASN A 74 -13.01 4.04 -7.92
CA ASN A 74 -14.45 3.72 -7.85
C ASN A 74 -15.20 4.48 -6.75
N SER A 75 -14.53 5.37 -6.01
CA SER A 75 -15.11 6.11 -4.89
C SER A 75 -14.58 7.54 -4.80
N ASN A 76 -15.32 8.43 -4.13
CA ASN A 76 -14.91 9.82 -3.96
C ASN A 76 -13.96 10.00 -2.75
N ILE A 77 -12.80 9.34 -2.80
CA ILE A 77 -11.76 9.41 -1.76
C ILE A 77 -10.44 9.91 -2.36
N ALA A 78 -9.84 10.91 -1.70
CA ALA A 78 -8.50 11.38 -1.97
C ALA A 78 -7.48 10.50 -1.24
N VAL A 79 -6.44 10.05 -1.95
CA VAL A 79 -5.43 9.14 -1.41
C VAL A 79 -4.03 9.72 -1.58
N MET A 80 -3.23 9.64 -0.53
CA MET A 80 -1.77 9.82 -0.59
C MET A 80 -1.06 8.57 -0.04
N ILE A 81 -0.14 7.99 -0.80
CA ILE A 81 0.64 6.82 -0.40
C ILE A 81 2.08 7.25 -0.10
N LEU A 82 2.51 7.07 1.14
CA LEU A 82 3.84 7.45 1.60
C LEU A 82 4.77 6.22 1.64
N ARG A 83 5.66 6.08 0.65
CA ARG A 83 6.62 4.97 0.58
C ARG A 83 7.90 5.30 1.36
N ARG A 84 7.86 5.13 2.68
CA ARG A 84 8.96 5.52 3.58
C ARG A 84 10.09 4.48 3.60
N LYS A 85 11.33 4.96 3.68
CA LYS A 85 12.51 4.13 4.00
C LYS A 85 12.52 3.85 5.50
N ILE A 86 12.44 2.57 5.88
CA ILE A 86 12.63 2.13 7.26
C ILE A 86 14.15 2.02 7.46
N ARG A 87 14.70 2.81 8.39
CA ARG A 87 16.11 2.72 8.80
C ARG A 87 16.30 1.57 9.76
#